data_AF-A0A8T1ZYX1-F1
#
_entry.id   AF-A0A8T1ZYX1-F1
#
_cell.length_a   1.000
_cell.length_b   1.000
_cell.length_c   1.000
_cell.angle_alpha   90.00
_cell.angle_beta   90.00
_cell.angle_gamma   90.00
#
_symmetry.space_group_name_H-M   'P 1'
#
loop_
_entity.id
_entity.type
_entity.pdbx_description
1 polymer ?
#
loop_
_entity_poly.entity_id
_entity_poly.type
_entity_poly.pdbx_seq_one_letter_code
_entity_poly.pdbx_strand_id
1 'polypeptide(L)'
;MEIDREDGRTPNQLRPLACSRNILHRPHGSASWSQGDTKVLAAVYGPKAGTKKNENTEKACFEVIWKPKSGQIGKVEKEYEMIMKRTIQSICVLTVNPNTTTSVIIQLLPCAINAACAALVDAGIPMKHLAVAICCCLADNGYLVLDPNKLEEKKMLAFAYLVFPNTTLSVLPEGSSVGEGEPVEHGIITSVTHGVMSVDDYFLCVENGRAATASLSAFFRKNFQQSSSKAG
;
A
#
# COMPACT_ATOMS: atom_id res chain seq x y z
N MET A 1 -5.10 -25.90 18.79
CA MET A 1 -4.63 -25.10 19.93
C MET A 1 -4.45 -23.70 19.40
N GLU A 2 -5.33 -22.78 19.80
CA GLU A 2 -5.31 -21.39 19.36
C GLU A 2 -4.07 -20.70 19.94
N ILE A 3 -3.30 -20.01 19.11
CA ILE A 3 -2.34 -19.03 19.62
C ILE A 3 -3.20 -17.93 20.23
N ASP A 4 -3.20 -17.84 21.55
CA ASP A 4 -3.84 -16.75 22.24
C ASP A 4 -3.03 -15.48 21.92
N ARG A 5 -3.52 -14.70 20.97
CA ARG A 5 -2.90 -13.42 20.63
C ARG A 5 -3.04 -12.53 21.85
N GLU A 6 -2.01 -11.75 22.17
CA GLU A 6 -2.04 -10.80 23.29
C GLU A 6 -3.25 -9.84 23.19
N ASP A 7 -3.76 -9.63 21.97
CA ASP A 7 -4.90 -8.76 21.66
C ASP A 7 -6.27 -9.50 21.60
N GLY A 8 -6.33 -10.82 21.80
CA GLY A 8 -7.55 -11.63 21.73
C GLY A 8 -8.21 -11.74 20.35
N ARG A 9 -7.51 -11.37 19.28
CA ARG A 9 -8.00 -11.40 17.89
C ARG A 9 -7.93 -12.81 17.31
N THR A 10 -8.77 -13.12 16.33
CA THR A 10 -8.59 -14.35 15.54
C THR A 10 -7.38 -14.22 14.60
N PRO A 11 -6.81 -15.33 14.10
CA PRO A 11 -5.65 -15.30 13.20
C PRO A 11 -5.91 -14.51 11.91
N ASN A 12 -7.14 -14.54 11.39
CA ASN A 12 -7.51 -13.87 10.13
C ASN A 12 -8.08 -12.45 10.32
N GLN A 13 -8.10 -11.94 11.55
CA GLN A 13 -8.70 -10.64 11.86
C GLN A 13 -7.68 -9.51 11.87
N LEU A 14 -7.92 -8.51 11.01
CA LEU A 14 -7.16 -7.26 10.95
C LEU A 14 -7.40 -6.38 12.19
N ARG A 15 -6.44 -5.53 12.54
CA ARG A 15 -6.62 -4.51 13.58
C ARG A 15 -7.68 -3.47 13.16
N PRO A 16 -8.27 -2.74 14.13
CA PRO A 16 -9.12 -1.61 13.83
C PRO A 16 -8.44 -0.63 12.86
N LEU A 17 -9.14 -0.32 11.77
CA LEU A 17 -8.67 0.55 10.70
C LEU A 17 -9.27 1.94 10.86
N ALA A 18 -8.43 2.97 10.76
CA ALA A 18 -8.89 4.34 10.60
C ALA A 18 -8.03 5.06 9.57
N CYS A 19 -8.71 5.81 8.68
CA CYS A 19 -8.09 6.58 7.62
C CYS A 19 -8.65 8.00 7.68
N SER A 20 -7.78 8.98 7.52
CA SER A 20 -8.15 10.38 7.41
C SER A 20 -7.37 10.98 6.25
N ARG A 21 -8.02 11.78 5.42
CA ARG A 21 -7.43 12.43 4.25
C ARG A 21 -7.42 13.94 4.40
N ASN A 22 -6.59 14.60 3.60
CA ASN A 22 -6.43 16.05 3.60
C ASN A 22 -6.17 16.62 5.01
N ILE A 23 -5.19 16.04 5.72
CA ILE A 23 -4.84 16.42 7.09
C ILE A 23 -3.80 17.55 7.09
N LEU A 24 -2.94 17.58 6.09
CA LEU A 24 -1.88 18.57 5.95
C LEU A 24 -2.27 19.62 4.92
N HIS A 25 -2.12 20.89 5.26
CA HIS A 25 -2.49 22.01 4.39
C HIS A 25 -1.44 22.34 3.30
N ARG A 26 -0.18 21.96 3.49
CA ARG A 26 0.92 22.31 2.56
C ARG A 26 1.06 21.36 1.36
N PRO A 27 0.94 20.03 1.51
CA PRO A 27 0.97 19.11 0.38
C PRO A 27 -0.28 19.23 -0.51
N HIS A 28 -0.20 18.74 -1.75
CA HIS A 28 -1.35 18.68 -2.65
C HIS A 28 -2.33 17.56 -2.26
N GLY A 29 -1.82 16.50 -1.62
CA GLY A 29 -2.64 15.47 -1.00
C GLY A 29 -1.96 14.90 0.22
N SER A 30 -2.75 14.49 1.20
CA SER A 30 -2.23 13.87 2.41
C SER A 30 -3.19 12.84 3.00
N ALA A 31 -2.65 11.83 3.65
CA ALA A 31 -3.46 10.84 4.34
C ALA A 31 -2.75 10.32 5.58
N SER A 32 -3.49 10.23 6.69
CA SER A 32 -3.10 9.42 7.83
C SER A 32 -3.83 8.11 7.79
N TRP A 33 -3.07 7.04 7.96
CA TRP A 33 -3.55 5.69 8.07
C TRP A 33 -3.19 5.13 9.44
N SER A 34 -4.14 4.44 10.07
CA SER A 34 -3.93 3.79 11.34
C SER A 34 -4.48 2.36 11.31
N GLN A 35 -3.63 1.43 11.75
CA GLN A 35 -3.93 0.01 11.96
C GLN A 35 -3.58 -0.32 13.41
N GLY A 36 -4.59 -0.27 14.28
CA GLY A 36 -4.38 -0.30 15.73
C GLY A 36 -3.40 0.81 16.17
N ASP A 37 -2.31 0.42 16.82
CA ASP A 37 -1.28 1.36 17.31
C ASP A 37 -0.32 1.86 16.22
N THR A 38 -0.31 1.23 15.05
CA THR A 38 0.55 1.65 13.94
C THR A 38 -0.12 2.80 13.20
N LYS A 39 0.39 4.01 13.43
CA LYS A 39 -0.01 5.23 12.70
C LYS A 39 1.06 5.68 11.72
N VAL A 40 0.61 5.98 10.51
CA VAL A 40 1.42 6.44 9.38
C VAL A 40 0.79 7.69 8.79
N LEU A 41 1.65 8.59 8.32
CA LEU A 41 1.28 9.79 7.61
C LEU A 41 2.01 9.79 6.26
N ALA A 42 1.25 10.00 5.19
CA ALA A 42 1.76 10.17 3.84
C ALA A 42 1.40 11.57 3.33
N ALA A 43 2.35 12.20 2.64
CA ALA A 43 2.20 13.50 2.01
C ALA A 43 2.67 13.44 0.56
N VAL A 44 1.85 13.93 -0.35
CA VAL A 44 2.13 13.95 -1.79
C VAL A 44 2.30 15.40 -2.25
N TYR A 45 3.40 15.65 -2.93
CA TYR A 45 3.74 16.93 -3.53
C TYR A 45 3.91 16.74 -5.04
N GLY A 46 2.88 17.08 -5.80
CA GLY A 46 2.93 17.02 -7.24
C GLY A 46 1.53 16.99 -7.84
N PRO A 47 1.45 16.95 -9.18
CA PRO A 47 2.57 16.85 -10.11
C PRO A 47 3.27 18.20 -10.33
N LYS A 48 4.58 18.28 -10.10
CA LYS A 48 5.38 19.50 -10.36
C LYS A 48 5.99 19.42 -11.76
N ALA A 49 6.00 20.53 -12.49
CA ALA A 49 6.62 20.58 -13.81
C ALA A 49 8.16 20.39 -13.73
N GLY A 50 8.69 19.58 -14.65
CA GLY A 50 10.11 19.28 -14.78
C GLY A 50 10.49 17.91 -14.21
N THR A 51 11.26 17.17 -14.99
CA THR A 51 11.95 15.93 -14.57
C THR A 51 13.39 16.22 -14.16
N LYS A 52 13.99 15.33 -13.37
CA LYS A 52 15.43 15.44 -13.06
C LYS A 52 16.24 15.19 -14.35
N LYS A 53 17.44 15.77 -14.45
CA LYS A 53 18.31 15.75 -15.64
C LYS A 53 18.62 14.35 -16.24
N ASN A 54 18.35 13.26 -15.52
CA ASN A 54 18.63 11.88 -15.94
C ASN A 54 17.37 11.00 -16.03
N GLU A 55 16.17 11.60 -16.06
CA GLU A 55 14.91 10.86 -16.08
C GLU A 55 14.17 11.04 -17.41
N ASN A 56 13.38 10.02 -17.77
CA ASN A 56 12.65 10.02 -19.03
C ASN A 56 11.57 11.12 -19.02
N THR A 57 11.70 12.08 -19.93
CA THR A 57 10.78 13.21 -20.10
C THR A 57 9.38 12.76 -20.57
N GLU A 58 9.25 11.59 -21.18
CA GLU A 58 7.97 11.07 -21.70
C GLU A 58 7.06 10.49 -20.60
N LYS A 59 7.58 10.29 -19.38
CA LYS A 59 6.83 9.66 -18.28
C LYS A 59 6.86 10.55 -17.04
N ALA A 60 5.79 10.50 -16.25
CA ALA A 60 5.78 11.06 -14.91
C ALA A 60 6.83 10.37 -14.03
N CYS A 61 7.65 11.15 -13.34
CA CYS A 61 8.58 10.66 -12.34
C CYS A 61 7.97 10.66 -10.94
N PHE A 62 8.29 9.62 -10.18
CA PHE A 62 7.97 9.50 -8.76
C PHE A 62 9.25 9.47 -7.92
N GLU A 63 9.29 10.33 -6.93
CA GLU A 63 10.29 10.34 -5.88
C GLU A 63 9.62 9.91 -4.58
N VAL A 64 10.20 8.92 -3.89
CA VAL A 64 9.72 8.51 -2.57
C VAL A 64 10.80 8.91 -1.58
N ILE A 65 10.40 9.58 -0.50
CA ILE A 65 11.29 9.98 0.58
C ILE A 65 10.82 9.28 1.84
N TRP A 66 11.64 8.36 2.31
CA TRP A 66 11.38 7.65 3.56
C TRP A 66 11.84 8.47 4.77
N LYS A 67 10.93 8.77 5.70
CA LYS A 67 11.27 9.43 6.96
C LYS A 67 11.08 8.48 8.14
N PRO A 68 12.17 7.98 8.77
CA PRO A 68 12.06 7.17 9.97
C PRO A 68 11.55 8.00 11.16
N LYS A 69 10.96 7.33 12.16
CA LYS A 69 10.50 7.96 13.41
C LYS A 69 11.64 8.57 14.24
N SER A 70 12.81 7.94 14.20
CA SER A 70 14.02 8.38 14.91
C SER A 70 15.24 7.95 14.10
N GLY A 71 16.28 8.77 14.10
CA GLY A 71 17.55 8.47 13.44
C GLY A 71 17.61 8.82 11.94
N GLN A 72 18.71 8.39 11.32
CA GLN A 72 18.95 8.52 9.88
C GLN A 72 18.41 7.31 9.12
N ILE A 73 18.23 7.45 7.81
CA ILE A 73 17.80 6.35 6.95
C ILE A 73 18.88 5.25 6.92
N GLY A 74 18.52 4.05 7.37
CA GLY A 74 19.38 2.87 7.30
C GLY A 74 19.27 2.16 5.95
N LYS A 75 19.96 1.02 5.83
CA LYS A 75 19.95 0.21 4.60
C LYS A 75 18.56 -0.40 4.34
N VAL A 76 17.90 -0.86 5.40
CA VAL A 76 16.56 -1.49 5.33
C VAL A 76 15.51 -0.45 4.93
N GLU A 77 15.54 0.75 5.51
CA GLU A 77 14.64 1.82 5.10
C GLU A 77 14.84 2.27 3.65
N LYS A 78 16.09 2.22 3.16
CA LYS A 78 16.38 2.54 1.75
C LYS A 78 15.85 1.45 0.81
N GLU A 79 15.88 0.19 1.20
CA GLU A 79 15.26 -0.90 0.45
C GLU A 79 13.73 -0.70 0.36
N TYR A 80 13.12 -0.37 1.49
CA TYR A 80 11.71 -0.01 1.60
C TYR A 80 11.31 1.20 0.75
N GLU A 81 12.15 2.23 0.69
CA GLU A 81 11.97 3.36 -0.21
C GLU A 81 11.94 2.92 -1.68
N MET A 82 12.85 2.02 -2.09
CA MET A 82 12.88 1.49 -3.45
C MET A 82 11.67 0.63 -3.78
N ILE A 83 11.26 -0.24 -2.85
CA ILE A 83 10.06 -1.08 -3.00
C ILE A 83 8.84 -0.18 -3.18
N MET A 84 8.67 0.81 -2.30
CA MET A 84 7.57 1.77 -2.37
C MET A 84 7.57 2.53 -3.70
N LYS A 85 8.73 3.01 -4.15
CA LYS A 85 8.85 3.71 -5.43
C LYS A 85 8.39 2.82 -6.59
N ARG A 86 8.83 1.56 -6.62
CA ARG A 86 8.42 0.59 -7.66
C ARG A 86 6.92 0.30 -7.61
N THR A 87 6.37 0.09 -6.41
CA THR A 87 4.93 -0.15 -6.23
C THR A 87 4.10 1.06 -6.70
N ILE A 88 4.48 2.29 -6.32
CA ILE A 88 3.78 3.51 -6.74
C ILE A 88 3.87 3.73 -8.25
N GLN A 89 5.03 3.48 -8.86
CA GLN A 89 5.20 3.58 -10.32
C GLN A 89 4.37 2.54 -11.08
N SER A 90 4.16 1.36 -10.49
CA SER A 90 3.33 0.31 -11.09
C SER A 90 1.84 0.70 -11.11
N ILE A 91 1.35 1.26 -10.00
CA ILE A 91 -0.07 1.62 -9.80
C ILE A 91 -0.46 2.93 -10.50
N CYS A 92 0.48 3.85 -10.72
CA CYS A 92 0.19 5.15 -11.35
C CYS A 92 0.21 5.08 -12.88
N VAL A 93 -0.60 5.92 -13.54
CA VAL A 93 -0.58 6.07 -15.00
C VAL A 93 0.46 7.14 -15.35
N LEU A 94 1.65 6.70 -15.76
CA LEU A 94 2.79 7.59 -15.99
C LEU A 94 2.67 8.46 -17.26
N THR A 95 1.75 8.11 -18.17
CA THR A 95 1.61 8.76 -19.49
C THR A 95 0.69 9.97 -19.50
N VAL A 96 -0.13 10.15 -18.45
CA VAL A 96 -1.11 11.27 -18.41
C VAL A 96 -0.41 12.61 -18.17
N ASN A 97 0.62 12.61 -17.32
CA ASN A 97 1.36 13.82 -16.93
C ASN A 97 2.85 13.70 -17.29
N PRO A 98 3.23 13.75 -18.58
CA PRO A 98 4.63 13.68 -18.99
C PRO A 98 5.41 14.88 -18.45
N ASN A 99 6.73 14.72 -18.29
CA ASN A 99 7.62 15.75 -17.76
C ASN A 99 7.20 16.35 -16.41
N THR A 100 6.62 15.52 -15.53
CA THR A 100 6.27 15.92 -14.17
C THR A 100 6.98 15.08 -13.12
N THR A 101 7.25 15.67 -11.96
CA THR A 101 7.80 14.98 -10.79
C THR A 101 6.79 15.05 -9.64
N THR A 102 6.45 13.90 -9.09
CA THR A 102 5.62 13.77 -7.88
C THR A 102 6.46 13.20 -6.74
N SER A 103 6.60 13.96 -5.66
CA SER A 103 7.34 13.52 -4.47
C SER A 103 6.37 13.04 -3.40
N VAL A 104 6.55 11.81 -2.93
CA VAL A 104 5.74 11.17 -1.88
C VAL A 104 6.61 10.97 -0.64
N ILE A 105 6.21 11.58 0.47
CA ILE A 105 6.91 11.49 1.75
C ILE A 105 6.09 10.60 2.68
N ILE A 106 6.70 9.54 3.20
CA ILE A 106 6.00 8.54 4.02
C ILE A 106 6.84 8.12 5.22
N GLN A 107 6.15 7.62 6.25
CA GLN A 107 6.71 7.13 7.50
C GLN A 107 6.15 5.72 7.85
N LEU A 108 6.97 4.65 7.83
CA LEU A 108 6.69 3.23 8.24
C LEU A 108 5.87 2.32 7.28
N LEU A 109 6.27 1.05 7.09
CA LEU A 109 6.06 0.30 5.82
C LEU A 109 4.78 -0.47 5.56
N PRO A 110 4.21 -1.29 6.45
CA PRO A 110 3.04 -2.07 6.01
C PRO A 110 1.83 -1.14 5.76
N CYS A 111 1.65 -0.15 6.63
CA CYS A 111 0.66 0.90 6.47
C CYS A 111 1.08 1.99 5.46
N ALA A 112 2.35 2.08 5.06
CA ALA A 112 2.82 3.14 4.16
C ALA A 112 2.14 3.04 2.80
N ILE A 113 1.99 1.84 2.24
CA ILE A 113 1.42 1.67 0.90
C ILE A 113 -0.05 2.10 0.92
N ASN A 114 -0.78 1.68 1.95
CA ASN A 114 -2.17 2.06 2.16
C ASN A 114 -2.33 3.59 2.34
N ALA A 115 -1.46 4.21 3.15
CA ALA A 115 -1.44 5.65 3.35
C ALA A 115 -1.05 6.41 2.07
N ALA A 116 -0.03 5.95 1.35
CA ALA A 116 0.43 6.56 0.10
C ALA A 116 -0.64 6.48 -0.97
N CYS A 117 -1.31 5.34 -1.12
CA CYS A 117 -2.43 5.19 -2.05
C CYS A 117 -3.55 6.18 -1.71
N ALA A 118 -3.94 6.30 -0.42
CA ALA A 118 -4.92 7.28 0.00
C ALA A 118 -4.49 8.74 -0.28
N ALA A 119 -3.22 9.08 -0.07
CA ALA A 119 -2.70 10.42 -0.32
C ALA A 119 -2.58 10.73 -1.83
N LEU A 120 -2.31 9.72 -2.67
CA LEU A 120 -2.27 9.87 -4.14
C LEU A 120 -3.67 10.12 -4.70
N VAL A 121 -4.70 9.43 -4.17
CA VAL A 121 -6.10 9.71 -4.50
C VAL A 121 -6.47 11.15 -4.12
N ASP A 122 -6.09 11.57 -2.90
CA ASP A 122 -6.36 12.91 -2.39
C ASP A 122 -5.69 14.00 -3.24
N ALA A 123 -4.46 13.75 -3.71
CA ALA A 123 -3.72 14.63 -4.61
C ALA A 123 -4.25 14.63 -6.06
N GLY A 124 -5.21 13.77 -6.40
CA GLY A 124 -5.75 13.65 -7.76
C GLY A 124 -4.76 13.08 -8.78
N ILE A 125 -3.79 12.26 -8.33
CA ILE A 125 -2.84 11.62 -9.25
C ILE A 125 -3.53 10.47 -10.00
N PRO A 126 -3.46 10.42 -11.35
CA PRO A 126 -4.05 9.33 -12.13
C PRO A 126 -3.44 7.96 -11.79
N MET A 127 -4.26 7.01 -11.36
CA MET A 127 -3.87 5.64 -11.02
C MET A 127 -4.65 4.61 -11.85
N LYS A 128 -4.01 3.50 -12.19
CA LYS A 128 -4.61 2.36 -12.91
C LYS A 128 -5.61 1.61 -12.03
N HIS A 129 -5.21 1.38 -10.78
CA HIS A 129 -5.99 0.68 -9.76
C HIS A 129 -5.51 1.13 -8.38
N LEU A 130 -6.35 0.93 -7.36
CA LEU A 130 -5.93 1.13 -5.98
C LEU A 130 -4.98 0.00 -5.56
N ALA A 131 -4.11 0.27 -4.60
CA ALA A 131 -3.24 -0.75 -4.01
C ALA A 131 -3.59 -0.94 -2.55
N VAL A 132 -3.71 -2.21 -2.15
CA VAL A 132 -4.02 -2.60 -0.79
C VAL A 132 -2.92 -3.53 -0.30
N ALA A 133 -2.25 -3.12 0.77
CA ALA A 133 -1.17 -3.87 1.38
C ALA A 133 -1.62 -4.53 2.68
N ILE A 134 -1.23 -5.80 2.84
CA ILE A 134 -1.43 -6.62 4.03
C ILE A 134 -0.09 -7.26 4.41
N CYS A 135 0.12 -7.44 5.71
CA CYS A 135 1.23 -8.22 6.23
C CYS A 135 0.69 -9.55 6.79
N CYS A 136 1.32 -10.64 6.40
CA CYS A 136 1.06 -11.98 6.90
C CYS A 136 2.30 -12.48 7.63
N CYS A 137 2.14 -13.12 8.78
CA CYS A 137 3.22 -13.77 9.53
C CYS A 137 3.00 -15.26 9.65
N LEU A 138 4.12 -15.98 9.70
CA LEU A 138 4.18 -17.40 9.99
C LEU A 138 4.81 -17.61 11.36
N ALA A 139 4.06 -18.25 12.26
CA ALA A 139 4.52 -18.64 13.58
C ALA A 139 5.36 -19.91 13.56
N ASP A 140 6.16 -20.10 14.61
CA ASP A 140 7.08 -21.25 14.77
C ASP A 140 6.39 -22.62 14.68
N ASN A 141 5.10 -22.65 15.02
CA ASN A 141 4.25 -23.83 14.99
C ASN A 141 3.54 -24.04 13.63
N GLY A 142 3.88 -23.25 12.60
CA GLY A 142 3.30 -23.32 11.26
C GLY A 142 1.95 -22.61 11.11
N TYR A 143 1.52 -21.82 12.10
CA TYR A 143 0.24 -21.11 12.04
C TYR A 143 0.41 -19.73 11.39
N LEU A 144 -0.51 -19.41 10.49
CA LEU A 144 -0.55 -18.11 9.83
C LEU A 144 -1.34 -17.09 10.65
N VAL A 145 -0.79 -15.88 10.79
CA VAL A 145 -1.47 -14.74 11.41
C VAL A 145 -1.46 -13.55 10.45
N LEU A 146 -2.62 -12.92 10.27
CA LEU A 146 -2.78 -11.69 9.50
C LEU A 146 -2.60 -10.45 10.39
N ASP A 147 -1.99 -9.42 9.82
CA ASP A 147 -1.76 -8.11 10.43
C ASP A 147 -1.12 -8.21 11.82
N PRO A 148 0.17 -8.62 11.87
CA PRO A 148 0.91 -8.82 13.10
C PRO A 148 1.14 -7.49 13.85
N ASN A 149 1.25 -7.58 15.17
CA ASN A 149 1.80 -6.51 16.00
C ASN A 149 3.34 -6.57 16.03
N LYS A 150 3.98 -5.51 16.55
CA LYS A 150 5.45 -5.43 16.58
C LYS A 150 6.11 -6.52 17.46
N LEU A 151 5.38 -7.07 18.42
CA LEU A 151 5.87 -8.14 19.28
C LEU A 151 5.76 -9.49 18.56
N GLU A 152 4.67 -9.73 17.84
CA GLU A 152 4.45 -10.85 16.94
C GLU A 152 5.54 -10.85 15.85
N GLU A 153 5.77 -9.75 15.14
CA GLU A 153 6.83 -9.64 14.12
C GLU A 153 8.23 -10.06 14.62
N LYS A 154 8.54 -9.85 15.91
CA LYS A 154 9.83 -10.24 16.50
C LYS A 154 9.91 -11.71 16.90
N LYS A 155 8.78 -12.33 17.23
CA LYS A 155 8.68 -13.72 17.68
C LYS A 155 8.53 -14.69 16.51
N MET A 156 8.06 -14.23 15.36
CA MET A 156 7.69 -15.06 14.21
C MET A 156 8.91 -15.44 13.35
N LEU A 157 8.87 -16.63 12.75
CA LEU A 157 9.93 -17.12 11.84
C LEU A 157 10.03 -16.33 10.55
N ALA A 158 8.87 -15.94 10.01
CA ALA A 158 8.80 -15.30 8.71
C ALA A 158 7.59 -14.38 8.60
N PHE A 159 7.71 -13.40 7.69
CA PHE A 159 6.62 -12.51 7.34
C PHE A 159 6.67 -12.14 5.87
N ALA A 160 5.48 -11.95 5.30
CA ALA A 160 5.26 -11.57 3.92
C ALA A 160 4.46 -10.28 3.87
N TYR A 161 5.01 -9.26 3.23
CA TYR A 161 4.26 -8.08 2.82
C TYR A 161 3.70 -8.34 1.43
N LEU A 162 2.38 -8.33 1.32
CA LEU A 162 1.66 -8.61 0.08
C LEU A 162 0.86 -7.38 -0.31
N VAL A 163 1.01 -6.96 -1.56
CA VAL A 163 0.30 -5.83 -2.14
C VAL A 163 -0.57 -6.32 -3.27
N PHE A 164 -1.87 -6.18 -3.11
CA PHE A 164 -2.86 -6.60 -4.09
C PHE A 164 -3.46 -5.38 -4.81
N PRO A 165 -3.76 -5.52 -6.11
CA PRO A 165 -4.54 -4.53 -6.83
C PRO A 165 -5.99 -4.62 -6.37
N ASN A 166 -6.58 -3.47 -6.06
CA ASN A 166 -8.01 -3.33 -5.90
C ASN A 166 -8.55 -2.67 -7.17
N THR A 167 -8.76 -3.52 -8.18
CA THR A 167 -9.39 -3.13 -9.43
C THR A 167 -10.88 -3.00 -9.16
N THR A 168 -11.39 -1.77 -9.13
CA THR A 168 -12.81 -1.56 -9.42
C THR A 168 -13.03 -1.91 -10.88
N LEU A 169 -14.02 -2.75 -11.19
CA LEU A 169 -14.71 -2.74 -12.48
C LEU A 169 -14.77 -1.28 -12.96
N SER A 170 -13.93 -0.94 -13.92
CA SER A 170 -13.68 0.43 -14.29
C SER A 170 -14.94 0.97 -14.96
N VAL A 171 -15.36 2.17 -14.56
CA VAL A 171 -16.28 3.03 -15.32
C VAL A 171 -15.50 3.61 -16.53
N LEU A 172 -14.83 2.76 -17.30
CA LEU A 172 -14.35 3.14 -18.62
C LEU A 172 -15.48 2.85 -19.61
N PRO A 173 -15.82 3.77 -20.52
CA PRO A 173 -16.80 3.50 -21.56
C PRO A 173 -16.32 2.29 -22.37
N GLU A 174 -17.24 1.40 -22.70
CA GLU A 174 -17.05 0.18 -23.50
C GLU A 174 -16.55 0.48 -24.93
N GLY A 175 -15.34 1.02 -25.09
CA GLY A 175 -14.86 1.52 -26.38
C GLY A 175 -13.35 1.60 -26.58
N SER A 176 -12.52 1.30 -25.57
CA SER A 176 -11.08 1.13 -25.79
C SER A 176 -10.74 -0.35 -25.79
N SER A 177 -10.49 -0.87 -26.99
CA SER A 177 -10.00 -2.23 -27.28
C SER A 177 -9.02 -2.71 -26.22
N VAL A 178 -9.47 -3.64 -25.38
CA VAL A 178 -8.67 -4.39 -24.44
C VAL A 178 -7.73 -5.25 -25.28
N GLY A 179 -6.45 -4.86 -25.34
CA GLY A 179 -5.39 -5.78 -25.76
C GLY A 179 -5.40 -6.98 -24.82
N GLU A 180 -5.37 -8.17 -25.40
CA GLU A 180 -5.34 -9.45 -24.72
C GLU A 180 -4.36 -9.44 -23.52
N GLY A 181 -4.94 -9.44 -22.33
CA GLY A 181 -4.24 -9.58 -21.06
C GLY A 181 -5.32 -9.95 -20.05
N GLU A 182 -5.21 -11.14 -19.48
CA GLU A 182 -6.18 -11.69 -18.54
C GLU A 182 -6.60 -10.67 -17.47
N PRO A 183 -7.85 -10.74 -16.96
CA PRO A 183 -8.29 -9.85 -15.90
C PRO A 183 -7.34 -9.98 -14.70
N VAL A 184 -6.72 -8.86 -14.32
CA VAL A 184 -5.76 -8.69 -13.20
C VAL A 184 -6.41 -8.97 -11.82
N GLU A 185 -7.58 -9.63 -11.78
CA GLU A 185 -8.32 -10.00 -10.57
C GLU A 185 -7.52 -10.94 -9.66
N HIS A 186 -6.48 -11.59 -10.18
CA HIS A 186 -5.65 -12.53 -9.42
C HIS A 186 -4.19 -12.10 -9.23
N GLY A 187 -3.82 -10.88 -9.62
CA GLY A 187 -2.43 -10.40 -9.58
C GLY A 187 -1.93 -9.99 -8.18
N ILE A 188 -0.64 -10.12 -7.96
CA ILE A 188 0.09 -9.49 -6.84
C ILE A 188 0.94 -8.38 -7.45
N ILE A 189 0.84 -7.14 -6.93
CA ILE A 189 1.66 -6.01 -7.41
C ILE A 189 3.07 -6.16 -6.88
N THR A 190 3.21 -6.49 -5.60
CA THR A 190 4.49 -6.60 -4.92
C THR A 190 4.34 -7.61 -3.79
N SER A 191 5.28 -8.56 -3.72
CA SER A 191 5.47 -9.41 -2.55
C SER A 191 6.89 -9.23 -2.04
N VAL A 192 7.03 -9.13 -0.72
CA VAL A 192 8.33 -9.06 -0.05
C VAL A 192 8.28 -9.99 1.14
N THR A 193 9.05 -11.06 1.09
CA THR A 193 9.16 -12.05 2.17
C THR A 193 10.45 -11.82 2.95
N HIS A 194 10.38 -12.02 4.26
CA HIS A 194 11.52 -12.01 5.16
C HIS A 194 11.46 -13.24 6.05
N GLY A 195 12.62 -13.78 6.41
CA GLY A 195 12.73 -14.99 7.19
C GLY A 195 12.64 -16.26 6.35
N VAL A 196 12.30 -17.37 7.00
CA VAL A 196 12.24 -18.70 6.36
C VAL A 196 10.78 -19.09 6.17
N MET A 197 10.34 -19.11 4.91
CA MET A 197 8.96 -19.44 4.53
C MET A 197 8.97 -20.51 3.45
N SER A 198 8.20 -21.58 3.63
CA SER A 198 8.02 -22.59 2.59
C SER A 198 7.14 -22.04 1.45
N VAL A 199 7.21 -22.67 0.29
CA VAL A 199 6.39 -22.27 -0.88
C VAL A 199 4.90 -22.46 -0.58
N ASP A 200 4.54 -23.55 0.11
CA ASP A 200 3.15 -23.85 0.46
C ASP A 200 2.61 -22.83 1.47
N ASP A 201 3.41 -22.47 2.48
CA ASP A 201 3.04 -21.43 3.45
C ASP A 201 2.89 -20.06 2.77
N TYR A 202 3.74 -19.75 1.79
CA TYR A 202 3.63 -18.52 1.02
C TYR A 202 2.32 -18.46 0.21
N PHE A 203 1.92 -19.55 -0.45
CA PHE A 203 0.65 -19.58 -1.17
C PHE A 203 -0.55 -19.46 -0.21
N LEU A 204 -0.47 -20.08 0.97
CA LEU A 204 -1.47 -19.90 2.02
C LEU A 204 -1.53 -18.45 2.53
N CYS A 205 -0.37 -17.78 2.66
CA CYS A 205 -0.32 -16.34 2.98
C CYS A 205 -1.06 -15.50 1.93
N VAL A 206 -0.88 -15.85 0.65
CA VAL A 206 -1.49 -15.14 -0.47
C VAL A 206 -3.00 -15.33 -0.49
N GLU A 207 -3.49 -16.54 -0.26
CA GLU A 207 -4.93 -16.84 -0.23
C GLU A 207 -5.63 -16.11 0.93
N ASN A 208 -5.10 -16.26 2.15
CA ASN A 208 -5.65 -15.60 3.33
C ASN A 208 -5.51 -14.07 3.25
N GLY A 209 -4.38 -13.59 2.74
CA GLY A 209 -4.14 -12.16 2.50
C GLY A 209 -5.14 -11.58 1.48
N ARG A 210 -5.47 -12.32 0.42
CA ARG A 210 -6.46 -11.92 -0.57
C ARG A 210 -7.86 -11.82 0.05
N ALA A 211 -8.27 -12.82 0.83
CA ALA A 211 -9.57 -12.80 1.52
C ALA A 211 -9.69 -11.59 2.46
N ALA A 212 -8.64 -11.29 3.23
CA ALA A 212 -8.62 -10.12 4.11
C ALA A 212 -8.58 -8.78 3.33
N THR A 213 -7.96 -8.78 2.15
CA THR A 213 -7.91 -7.60 1.27
C THR A 213 -9.29 -7.16 0.79
N ALA A 214 -10.26 -8.07 0.67
CA ALA A 214 -11.63 -7.69 0.30
C ALA A 214 -12.25 -6.72 1.33
N SER A 215 -12.06 -7.00 2.63
CA SER A 215 -12.55 -6.14 3.72
C SER A 215 -11.85 -4.77 3.71
N LEU A 216 -10.54 -4.77 3.50
CA LEU A 216 -9.74 -3.55 3.45
C LEU A 216 -10.07 -2.69 2.21
N SER A 217 -10.32 -3.34 1.08
CA SER A 217 -10.77 -2.71 -0.17
C SER A 217 -12.15 -2.07 -0.02
N ALA A 218 -13.09 -2.73 0.66
CA ALA A 218 -14.39 -2.16 1.00
C ALA A 218 -14.26 -0.92 1.90
N PHE A 219 -13.37 -0.98 2.89
CA PHE A 219 -13.05 0.16 3.75
C PHE A 219 -12.50 1.34 2.94
N PHE A 220 -11.54 1.10 2.03
CA PHE A 220 -11.03 2.14 1.14
C PHE A 220 -12.14 2.80 0.31
N ARG A 221 -13.00 2.01 -0.32
CA ARG A 221 -14.13 2.50 -1.14
C ARG A 221 -15.08 3.39 -0.32
N LYS A 222 -15.45 2.94 0.88
CA LYS A 222 -16.32 3.71 1.78
C LYS A 222 -15.69 5.04 2.19
N ASN A 223 -14.40 5.04 2.56
CA ASN A 223 -13.69 6.25 2.97
C ASN A 223 -13.48 7.23 1.80
N PHE A 224 -13.30 6.73 0.57
CA PHE A 224 -13.18 7.59 -0.61
C PHE A 224 -14.51 8.25 -0.99
N GLN A 225 -15.62 7.51 -0.97
CA GLN A 225 -16.96 8.05 -1.25
C GLN A 225 -17.40 9.09 -0.20
N GLN A 226 -17.07 8.88 1.08
CA GLN A 226 -17.49 9.77 2.17
C GLN A 226 -16.83 11.17 2.17
N SER A 227 -15.67 11.37 1.52
CA SER A 227 -15.16 12.75 1.38
C SER A 227 -15.88 13.49 0.28
N SER A 228 -16.23 12.80 -0.81
CA SER A 228 -16.86 13.43 -1.96
C SER A 228 -18.25 13.96 -1.63
N SER A 229 -18.94 13.35 -0.65
CA SER A 229 -20.23 13.83 -0.16
C SER A 229 -20.16 15.00 0.83
N LYS A 230 -18.99 15.32 1.38
CA LYS A 230 -18.79 16.47 2.29
C LYS A 230 -18.33 17.75 1.59
N ALA A 231 -18.06 17.68 0.28
CA ALA A 231 -17.58 18.79 -0.54
C ALA A 231 -18.64 19.38 -1.48
N GLY A 232 -19.93 19.03 -1.28
CA GLY A 232 -21.08 19.54 -2.04
C GLY A 232 -21.93 20.49 -1.22
#